data_AF-A0A7Y4X8G7-F1
#
_entry.id   AF-A0A7Y4X8G7-F1
#
_cell.length_a   1.000
_cell.length_b   1.000
_cell.length_c   1.000
_cell.angle_alpha   90.00
_cell.angle_beta   90.00
_cell.angle_gamma   90.00
#
_symmetry.space_group_name_H-M   'P 1'
#
loop_
_entity.id
_entity.type
_entity.pdbx_description
1 polymer ?
#
loop_
_entity_poly.entity_id
_entity_poly.type
_entity_poly.pdbx_seq_one_letter_code
_entity_poly.pdbx_strand_id
1 'polypeptide(L)'
;YVPVYKTFRGVYKHQYEFTFALAMLAGLGMTHFMQLEAARRRRIFRIGAFALSLLVLGNVVIYRFFSASLAAAKPPASATALTNLELLVPLFFFALSLLILWFSQRTVRPLGIALLVVLLFDLASYGHFFHWRTATFNPHARLQDPPAVQAVKQREPDLNSFRTMSVPLLPYDYTAFWPDDENYEAINADNISMLRGLSNVSGYDVLRPVRSGELSGSAGSAIAGFVQDGQSFGLADCGLDLLNVKYVLAGIGGTQRQKVSYQYEGIDFSVTNFGVNFEPGKQWVTYPEGAMASELALVTMLASSAHVPDDTPVLLAKLFTRTGRVIELPVKAGRDTAEWAYDRADVKAVIRHRRAATVESSPAEGFTAHRYLARLPFERAEIERIEWKYNLADASLYLWRASLYDAVTKKTTMLSSYQFTPERWRKLGEYSQGGDVALYENLRAMPRAWFVAETKTMPTAQVLQTIKTSRLPDGAPFDPQQTALLATEDKKPSISLSNSPPNPTAHTVTITQYQPHRIELVTHTETDRFLVLSEIYYAGWEARLAGKRLPLYRTDHALRGLMIPSGTHRLSLSYRPKDWRTGIIAWMIGMLAVLGCQVFAWHLRKKSRPAQSRFGLRGNFT
;
A
#
# COMPACT_ATOMS: atom_id res chain seq x y z
N TYR A 1 -10.65 8.15 19.60
CA TYR A 1 -11.57 8.99 18.81
C TYR A 1 -11.23 10.44 19.12
N VAL A 2 -10.64 11.20 18.19
CA VAL A 2 -10.29 12.61 18.40
C VAL A 2 -11.09 13.43 17.39
N PRO A 3 -12.12 14.19 17.82
CA PRO A 3 -12.89 15.08 16.94
C PRO A 3 -11.95 16.09 16.26
N VAL A 4 -12.27 16.53 15.04
CA VAL A 4 -11.44 17.42 14.18
C VAL A 4 -10.16 16.76 13.62
N TYR A 5 -9.49 15.87 14.35
CA TYR A 5 -8.26 15.22 13.85
C TYR A 5 -8.47 14.32 12.61
N LYS A 6 -9.69 13.79 12.41
CA LYS A 6 -10.08 13.04 11.21
C LYS A 6 -10.49 13.92 10.01
N THR A 7 -10.66 15.23 10.19
CA THR A 7 -11.04 16.11 9.08
C THR A 7 -9.83 16.53 8.24
N PHE A 8 -8.62 16.33 8.73
CA PHE A 8 -7.39 16.58 8.00
C PHE A 8 -6.91 15.35 7.23
N ARG A 9 -6.32 15.57 6.04
CA ARG A 9 -5.80 14.50 5.18
C ARG A 9 -4.50 13.92 5.77
N GLY A 10 -4.63 12.85 6.54
CA GLY A 10 -3.51 12.01 6.98
C GLY A 10 -2.88 12.46 8.28
N VAL A 11 -3.25 11.80 9.38
CA VAL A 11 -2.85 12.13 10.76
C VAL A 11 -1.32 12.18 10.92
N TYR A 12 -0.58 11.33 10.22
CA TYR A 12 0.88 11.29 10.28
C TYR A 12 1.56 12.55 9.72
N LYS A 13 0.89 13.34 8.87
CA LYS A 13 1.45 14.61 8.37
C LYS A 13 1.57 15.66 9.48
N HIS A 14 0.72 15.58 10.50
CA HIS A 14 0.83 16.42 11.69
C HIS A 14 2.01 16.03 12.57
N GLN A 15 2.68 14.89 12.33
CA GLN A 15 3.96 14.61 12.99
C GLN A 15 5.01 15.64 12.55
N TYR A 16 5.03 16.05 11.29
CA TYR A 16 5.89 17.15 10.84
C TYR A 16 5.51 18.47 11.50
N GLU A 17 4.22 18.77 11.62
CA GLU A 17 3.75 19.98 12.31
C GLU A 17 4.10 19.98 13.79
N PHE A 18 3.96 18.83 14.46
CA PHE A 18 4.33 18.64 15.86
C PHE A 18 5.84 18.76 16.06
N THR A 19 6.64 18.10 15.22
CA THR A 19 8.11 18.22 15.24
C THR A 19 8.54 19.66 14.95
N PHE A 20 7.91 20.33 13.98
CA PHE A 20 8.16 21.73 13.68
C PHE A 20 7.78 22.65 14.86
N ALA A 21 6.61 22.44 15.47
CA ALA A 21 6.16 23.19 16.63
C ALA A 21 7.11 23.01 17.82
N LEU A 22 7.54 21.78 18.10
CA LEU A 22 8.55 21.49 19.12
C LEU A 22 9.89 22.17 18.82
N ALA A 23 10.36 22.14 17.56
CA ALA A 23 11.58 22.83 17.17
C ALA A 23 11.48 24.35 17.35
N MET A 24 10.33 24.95 16.99
CA MET A 24 10.06 26.37 17.20
C MET A 24 10.01 26.72 18.69
N LEU A 25 9.33 25.92 19.51
CA LEU A 25 9.29 26.10 20.96
C LEU A 25 10.68 25.94 21.59
N ALA A 26 11.50 24.99 21.10
CA ALA A 26 12.88 24.83 21.54
C ALA A 26 13.73 26.06 21.19
N GLY A 27 13.60 26.60 19.98
CA GLY A 27 14.29 27.83 19.56
C GLY A 27 13.87 29.08 20.35
N LEU A 28 12.57 29.25 20.60
CA LEU A 28 12.04 30.34 21.44
C LEU A 28 12.49 30.18 22.90
N GLY A 29 12.41 28.97 23.43
CA GLY A 29 12.88 28.62 24.77
C GLY A 29 14.37 28.89 24.93
N MET A 30 15.18 28.53 23.94
CA MET A 30 16.62 28.81 23.91
C MET A 30 16.91 30.32 23.86
N THR A 31 16.17 31.07 23.06
CA THR A 31 16.28 32.54 22.98
C THR A 31 16.00 33.18 24.34
N HIS A 32 14.93 32.75 25.01
CA HIS A 32 14.59 33.25 26.34
C HIS A 32 15.63 32.82 27.38
N PHE A 33 16.06 31.56 27.34
CA PHE A 33 17.07 30.99 28.23
C PHE A 33 18.41 31.74 28.15
N MET A 34 18.83 32.18 26.95
CA MET A 34 20.02 33.01 26.75
C MET A 34 19.90 34.42 27.36
N GLN A 35 18.68 34.95 27.50
CA GLN A 35 18.40 36.25 28.10
C GLN A 35 18.31 36.22 29.63
N LEU A 36 18.22 35.03 30.24
CA LEU A 36 18.17 34.88 31.69
C LEU A 36 19.49 35.27 32.36
N GLU A 37 19.39 35.77 33.60
CA GLU A 37 20.55 36.01 34.46
C GLU A 37 21.39 34.74 34.66
N ALA A 38 22.71 34.93 34.78
CA ALA A 38 23.67 33.82 34.79
C ALA A 38 23.43 32.77 35.90
N ALA A 39 22.91 33.18 37.06
CA ALA A 39 22.58 32.26 38.15
C ALA A 39 21.33 31.40 37.83
N ARG A 40 20.27 32.04 37.31
CA ARG A 40 19.03 31.37 36.93
C ARG A 40 19.22 30.44 35.73
N ARG A 41 19.98 30.91 34.72
CA ARG A 41 20.40 30.12 33.56
C ARG A 41 21.16 28.86 33.96
N ARG A 42 22.13 28.97 34.88
CA ARG A 42 22.87 27.82 35.43
C ARG A 42 21.97 26.81 36.12
N ARG A 43 21.03 27.27 36.94
CA ARG A 43 20.07 26.40 37.63
C ARG A 43 19.19 25.64 36.65
N ILE A 44 18.59 26.35 35.70
CA ILE A 44 17.70 25.76 34.68
C ILE A 44 18.48 24.78 33.79
N PHE A 45 19.71 25.14 33.38
CA PHE A 45 20.57 24.23 32.63
C PHE A 45 20.80 22.92 33.37
N ARG A 46 21.18 22.97 34.65
CA ARG A 46 21.46 21.76 35.43
C ARG A 46 20.24 20.86 35.55
N ILE A 47 19.07 21.44 35.81
CA ILE A 47 17.80 20.69 35.90
C ILE A 47 17.47 20.05 34.54
N GLY A 48 17.54 20.83 33.46
CA GLY A 48 17.26 20.34 32.11
C GLY A 48 18.24 19.28 31.64
N ALA A 49 19.55 19.50 31.83
CA ALA A 49 20.60 18.55 31.50
C ALA A 49 20.44 17.25 32.28
N PHE A 50 20.09 17.33 33.57
CA PHE A 50 19.85 16.16 34.42
C PHE A 50 18.62 15.37 33.93
N ALA A 51 17.48 16.03 33.74
CA ALA A 51 16.25 15.39 33.26
C ALA A 51 16.45 14.73 31.88
N LEU A 52 17.12 15.43 30.96
CA LEU A 52 17.39 14.90 29.62
C LEU A 52 18.42 13.75 29.64
N SER A 53 19.44 13.82 30.50
CA SER A 53 20.39 12.73 30.69
C SER A 53 19.71 11.47 31.26
N LEU A 54 18.76 11.63 32.19
CA LEU A 54 17.96 10.51 32.69
C LEU A 54 17.12 9.87 31.57
N LEU A 55 16.51 10.69 30.72
CA LEU A 55 15.72 10.21 29.58
C LEU A 55 16.61 9.46 28.58
N VAL A 56 17.77 10.02 28.22
CA VAL A 56 18.73 9.37 27.32
C VAL A 56 19.24 8.06 27.93
N LEU A 57 19.64 8.06 29.21
CA LEU A 57 20.09 6.85 29.90
C LEU A 57 19.00 5.77 29.94
N GLY A 58 17.75 6.15 30.21
CA GLY A 58 16.60 5.25 30.14
C GLY A 58 16.44 4.63 28.75
N ASN A 59 16.60 5.42 27.68
CA ASN A 59 16.58 4.90 26.31
C ASN A 59 17.76 3.96 26.01
N VAL A 60 18.98 4.23 26.52
CA VAL A 60 20.12 3.31 26.39
C VAL A 60 19.84 1.99 27.10
N VAL A 61 19.26 2.03 28.30
CA VAL A 61 18.87 0.83 29.06
C VAL A 61 17.81 0.04 28.29
N ILE A 62 16.77 0.71 27.77
CA ILE A 62 15.74 0.09 26.94
C ILE A 62 16.36 -0.55 25.68
N TYR A 63 17.20 0.17 24.97
CA TYR A 63 17.89 -0.32 23.78
C TYR A 63 18.77 -1.55 24.08
N ARG A 64 19.54 -1.52 25.17
CA ARG A 64 20.47 -2.59 25.55
C ARG A 64 19.76 -3.85 26.02
N PHE A 65 18.73 -3.70 26.86
CA PHE A 65 18.14 -4.82 27.60
C PHE A 65 16.75 -5.23 27.12
N PHE A 66 16.03 -4.35 26.43
CA PHE A 66 14.62 -4.56 26.04
C PHE A 66 14.40 -4.52 24.52
N SER A 67 15.45 -4.37 23.72
CA SER A 67 15.34 -4.35 22.25
C SER A 67 14.74 -5.63 21.66
N ALA A 68 14.99 -6.80 22.26
CA ALA A 68 14.36 -8.05 21.83
C ALA A 68 12.83 -8.05 21.98
N SER A 69 12.29 -7.27 22.92
CA SER A 69 10.84 -7.09 23.13
C SER A 69 10.25 -5.98 22.25
N LEU A 70 11.10 -5.16 21.62
CA LEU A 70 10.70 -4.01 20.80
C LEU A 70 10.92 -4.26 19.30
N ALA A 71 11.82 -5.17 18.94
CA ALA A 71 12.17 -5.44 17.55
C ALA A 71 11.20 -6.44 16.91
N ALA A 72 10.67 -6.07 15.73
CA ALA A 72 9.82 -6.96 14.93
C ALA A 72 10.59 -8.15 14.33
N ALA A 73 11.92 -8.06 14.26
CA ALA A 73 12.82 -9.11 13.81
C ALA A 73 14.00 -9.27 14.77
N LYS A 74 14.62 -10.47 14.80
CA LYS A 74 15.76 -10.74 15.68
C LYS A 74 16.97 -9.92 15.19
N PRO A 75 17.44 -8.92 15.96
CA PRO A 75 18.54 -8.09 15.51
C PRO A 75 19.86 -8.88 15.52
N PRO A 76 20.87 -8.46 14.73
CA PRO A 76 22.19 -9.09 14.76
C PRO A 76 22.80 -9.03 16.17
N ALA A 77 23.65 -9.99 16.51
CA ALA A 77 24.18 -10.15 17.88
C ALA A 77 24.90 -8.90 18.43
N SER A 78 25.46 -8.07 17.55
CA SER A 78 26.14 -6.82 17.87
C SER A 78 25.21 -5.60 17.95
N ALA A 79 23.95 -5.71 17.52
CA ALA A 79 23.04 -4.55 17.42
C ALA A 79 22.86 -3.86 18.78
N THR A 80 22.77 -4.61 19.87
CA THR A 80 22.57 -4.04 21.21
C THR A 80 23.87 -3.72 21.92
N ALA A 81 25.02 -3.86 21.26
CA ALA A 81 26.31 -3.60 21.88
C ALA A 81 26.44 -2.11 22.21
N LEU A 82 27.05 -1.80 23.35
CA LEU A 82 27.37 -0.41 23.71
C LEU A 82 28.42 0.21 22.77
N THR A 83 29.10 -0.62 21.97
CA THR A 83 30.03 -0.21 20.93
C THR A 83 29.34 0.06 19.58
N ASN A 84 28.02 -0.16 19.46
CA ASN A 84 27.31 0.10 18.22
C ASN A 84 27.32 1.60 17.90
N LEU A 85 27.75 1.97 16.69
CA LEU A 85 27.79 3.35 16.24
C LEU A 85 26.40 3.99 16.16
N GLU A 86 25.35 3.20 15.92
CA GLU A 86 23.96 3.67 15.97
C GLU A 86 23.56 4.19 17.36
N LEU A 87 24.21 3.70 18.41
CA LEU A 87 24.04 4.18 19.78
C LEU A 87 25.05 5.29 20.12
N LEU A 88 26.32 5.08 19.80
CA LEU A 88 27.40 5.98 20.20
C LEU A 88 27.32 7.36 19.55
N VAL A 89 26.88 7.46 18.30
CA VAL A 89 26.84 8.74 17.57
C VAL A 89 25.76 9.67 18.11
N PRO A 90 24.50 9.25 18.34
CA PRO A 90 23.52 10.08 19.04
C PRO A 90 23.97 10.49 20.45
N LEU A 91 24.63 9.60 21.19
CA LEU A 91 25.18 9.91 22.52
C LEU A 91 26.30 10.96 22.44
N PHE A 92 27.16 10.87 21.43
CA PHE A 92 28.20 11.87 21.18
C PHE A 92 27.59 13.24 20.88
N PHE A 93 26.61 13.34 19.98
CA PHE A 93 25.97 14.62 19.67
C PHE A 93 25.15 15.17 20.84
N PHE A 94 24.54 14.31 21.65
CA PHE A 94 23.90 14.69 22.90
C PHE A 94 24.90 15.31 23.89
N ALA A 95 26.01 14.62 24.16
CA ALA A 95 27.06 15.11 25.06
C ALA A 95 27.69 16.42 24.54
N LEU A 96 27.96 16.50 23.23
CA LEU A 96 28.50 17.69 22.58
C LEU A 96 27.52 18.87 22.68
N SER A 97 26.22 18.63 22.52
CA SER A 97 25.18 19.66 22.68
C SER A 97 25.14 20.19 24.11
N LEU A 98 25.20 19.32 25.13
CA LEU A 98 25.29 19.74 26.53
C LEU A 98 26.56 20.54 26.82
N LEU A 99 27.69 20.12 26.26
CA LEU A 99 28.98 20.80 26.42
C LEU A 99 28.94 22.22 25.82
N ILE A 100 28.44 22.36 24.60
CA ILE A 100 28.29 23.66 23.97
C ILE A 100 27.31 24.53 24.78
N LEU A 101 26.16 23.99 25.19
CA LEU A 101 25.21 24.73 26.02
C LEU A 101 25.81 25.17 27.37
N TRP A 102 26.67 24.36 27.98
CA TRP A 102 27.41 24.75 29.18
C TRP A 102 28.32 25.96 28.95
N PHE A 103 29.09 25.97 27.86
CA PHE A 103 29.96 27.09 27.52
C PHE A 103 29.17 28.33 27.03
N SER A 104 27.97 28.15 26.48
CA SER A 104 27.09 29.25 26.02
C SER A 104 26.66 30.17 27.16
N GLN A 105 26.83 29.70 28.40
CA GLN A 105 26.62 30.50 29.59
C GLN A 105 27.64 31.64 29.76
N ARG A 106 28.74 31.67 28.98
CA ARG A 106 29.81 32.68 29.04
C ARG A 106 29.84 33.62 27.82
N THR A 107 29.57 33.14 26.60
CA THR A 107 29.57 33.94 25.35
C THR A 107 28.47 33.49 24.39
N VAL A 108 27.74 34.44 23.77
CA VAL A 108 26.39 34.19 23.21
C VAL A 108 26.34 34.01 21.68
N ARG A 109 27.25 34.61 20.90
CA ARG A 109 27.17 34.63 19.43
C ARG A 109 27.85 33.45 18.70
N PRO A 110 29.14 33.13 18.94
CA PRO A 110 29.79 32.03 18.21
C PRO A 110 29.21 30.65 18.57
N LEU A 111 28.64 30.51 19.77
CA LEU A 111 28.10 29.24 20.24
C LEU A 111 26.71 28.88 19.68
N GLY A 112 25.91 29.85 19.29
CA GLY A 112 24.66 29.57 18.57
C GLY A 112 24.91 28.92 17.20
N ILE A 113 25.94 29.40 16.50
CA ILE A 113 26.40 28.80 15.23
C ILE A 113 26.94 27.39 15.48
N ALA A 114 27.72 27.20 16.54
CA ALA A 114 28.23 25.87 16.91
C ALA A 114 27.09 24.86 17.19
N LEU A 115 26.03 25.26 17.89
CA LEU A 115 24.85 24.41 18.11
C LEU A 115 24.13 24.08 16.82
N LEU A 116 23.98 25.04 15.90
CA LEU A 116 23.38 24.79 14.59
C LEU A 116 24.18 23.80 13.75
N VAL A 117 25.52 23.92 13.78
CA VAL A 117 26.42 22.99 13.09
C VAL A 117 26.28 21.59 13.69
N VAL A 118 26.29 21.47 15.02
CA VAL A 118 26.09 20.17 15.71
C VAL A 118 24.75 19.55 15.37
N LEU A 119 23.67 20.33 15.38
CA LEU A 119 22.34 19.86 15.00
C LEU A 119 22.31 19.36 13.55
N LEU A 120 22.96 20.08 12.63
CA LEU A 120 23.04 19.68 11.21
C LEU A 120 23.76 18.34 11.05
N PHE A 121 24.89 18.16 11.74
CA PHE A 121 25.64 16.90 11.70
C PHE A 121 24.92 15.76 12.42
N ASP A 122 24.22 16.03 13.51
CA ASP A 122 23.39 15.03 14.21
C ASP A 122 22.26 14.53 13.29
N LEU A 123 21.50 15.43 12.67
CA LEU A 123 20.47 15.07 11.68
C LEU A 123 21.05 14.33 10.47
N ALA A 124 22.19 14.80 9.94
CA ALA A 124 22.87 14.11 8.84
C ALA A 124 23.35 12.72 9.25
N SER A 125 23.79 12.54 10.51
CA SER A 125 24.22 11.25 11.04
C SER A 125 23.07 10.26 11.16
N TYR A 126 21.85 10.73 11.47
CA TYR A 126 20.66 9.89 11.46
C TYR A 126 20.39 9.32 10.05
N GLY A 127 20.47 10.17 9.03
CA GLY A 127 20.50 9.71 7.63
C GLY A 127 21.69 8.78 7.37
N HIS A 128 22.81 8.96 8.09
CA HIS A 128 23.97 8.08 7.99
C HIS A 128 23.73 6.63 8.44
N PHE A 129 22.74 6.39 9.29
CA PHE A 129 22.43 5.06 9.82
C PHE A 129 21.34 4.31 9.04
N PHE A 130 20.62 4.98 8.14
CA PHE A 130 19.63 4.34 7.28
C PHE A 130 20.23 3.91 5.93
N HIS A 131 20.32 2.61 5.64
CA HIS A 131 20.48 1.89 4.34
C HIS A 131 21.47 2.36 3.24
N TRP A 132 21.88 3.62 3.14
CA TRP A 132 22.77 4.14 2.08
C TRP A 132 24.20 3.60 2.10
N ARG A 133 24.65 3.01 3.22
CA ARG A 133 25.95 2.32 3.29
C ARG A 133 25.89 0.88 2.83
N THR A 134 24.71 0.26 2.91
CA THR A 134 24.52 -1.15 2.56
C THR A 134 24.11 -1.32 1.11
N ALA A 135 23.57 -0.29 0.46
CA ALA A 135 23.21 -0.32 -0.95
C ALA A 135 24.22 0.38 -1.84
N THR A 136 24.67 -0.29 -2.90
CA THR A 136 25.33 0.39 -4.02
C THR A 136 24.28 1.16 -4.82
N PHE A 137 24.07 2.44 -4.47
CA PHE A 137 23.12 3.28 -5.17
C PHE A 137 23.74 3.81 -6.47
N ASN A 138 23.46 3.15 -7.58
CA ASN A 138 23.73 3.65 -8.94
C ASN A 138 22.44 4.23 -9.52
N PRO A 139 22.22 5.56 -9.46
CA PRO A 139 20.97 6.17 -9.91
C PRO A 139 20.71 5.93 -11.40
N HIS A 140 21.76 5.91 -12.21
CA HIS A 140 21.64 5.69 -13.65
C HIS A 140 21.13 4.28 -13.94
N ALA A 141 21.69 3.25 -13.29
CA ALA A 141 21.24 1.87 -13.46
C ALA A 141 19.77 1.68 -13.02
N ARG A 142 19.34 2.32 -11.92
CA ARG A 142 17.95 2.21 -11.44
C ARG A 142 16.92 2.89 -12.34
N LEU A 143 17.31 4.01 -12.96
CA LEU A 143 16.44 4.74 -13.88
C LEU A 143 16.33 4.10 -15.27
N GLN A 144 17.19 3.12 -15.59
CA GLN A 144 17.05 2.36 -16.83
C GLN A 144 15.75 1.55 -16.83
N ASP A 145 15.14 1.45 -18.01
CA ASP A 145 13.97 0.62 -18.21
C ASP A 145 14.39 -0.85 -18.20
N PRO A 146 13.86 -1.71 -17.30
CA PRO A 146 14.08 -3.15 -17.36
C PRO A 146 13.40 -3.76 -18.60
N PRO A 147 13.78 -4.98 -19.03
CA PRO A 147 13.28 -5.58 -20.26
C PRO A 147 11.75 -5.64 -20.37
N ALA A 148 11.03 -5.92 -19.28
CA ALA A 148 9.57 -5.91 -19.26
C ALA A 148 8.98 -4.50 -19.54
N VAL A 149 9.60 -3.45 -18.99
CA VAL A 149 9.20 -2.06 -19.24
C VAL A 149 9.54 -1.64 -20.66
N GLN A 150 10.69 -2.04 -21.19
CA GLN A 150 11.04 -1.80 -22.59
C GLN A 150 10.02 -2.44 -23.52
N ALA A 151 9.60 -3.68 -23.26
CA ALA A 151 8.59 -4.38 -24.05
C ALA A 151 7.23 -3.65 -24.03
N VAL A 152 6.82 -3.12 -22.87
CA VAL A 152 5.61 -2.28 -22.77
C VAL A 152 5.76 -1.00 -23.60
N LYS A 153 6.86 -0.26 -23.43
CA LYS A 153 7.10 1.02 -24.13
C LYS A 153 7.25 0.85 -25.65
N GLN A 154 7.78 -0.27 -26.12
CA GLN A 154 7.88 -0.56 -27.56
C GLN A 154 6.51 -0.81 -28.19
N ARG A 155 5.53 -1.30 -27.43
CA ARG A 155 4.17 -1.57 -27.91
C ARG A 155 3.25 -0.36 -27.86
N GLU A 156 3.53 0.58 -26.97
CA GLU A 156 2.59 1.64 -26.64
C GLU A 156 3.14 3.04 -26.95
N PRO A 157 2.57 3.76 -27.93
CA PRO A 157 3.02 5.11 -28.27
C PRO A 157 2.60 6.17 -27.25
N ASP A 158 1.49 5.97 -26.53
CA ASP A 158 1.00 6.86 -25.47
C ASP A 158 0.95 6.14 -24.12
N LEU A 159 1.93 6.41 -23.27
CA LEU A 159 2.06 5.82 -21.94
C LEU A 159 0.99 6.31 -20.94
N ASN A 160 0.23 7.37 -21.27
CA ASN A 160 -0.87 7.83 -20.43
C ASN A 160 -2.21 7.12 -20.74
N SER A 161 -2.29 6.38 -21.84
CA SER A 161 -3.52 5.71 -22.29
C SER A 161 -3.88 4.45 -21.49
N PHE A 162 -2.96 3.94 -20.67
CA PHE A 162 -3.13 2.76 -19.84
C PHE A 162 -2.49 2.90 -18.45
N ARG A 163 -2.75 1.94 -17.56
CA ARG A 163 -1.99 1.73 -16.32
C ARG A 163 -1.34 0.35 -16.31
N THR A 164 -0.24 0.24 -15.60
CA THR A 164 0.39 -1.02 -15.24
C THR A 164 0.00 -1.43 -13.83
N MET A 165 0.23 -2.70 -13.50
CA MET A 165 0.13 -3.24 -12.17
C MET A 165 1.35 -4.11 -11.90
N SER A 166 2.01 -3.91 -10.76
CA SER A 166 3.10 -4.77 -10.33
C SER A 166 2.61 -5.75 -9.28
N VAL A 167 2.95 -7.02 -9.46
CA VAL A 167 2.53 -8.10 -8.56
C VAL A 167 3.76 -8.90 -8.19
N PRO A 168 4.33 -8.71 -6.98
CA PRO A 168 5.35 -9.63 -6.50
C PRO A 168 4.66 -10.96 -6.16
N LEU A 169 4.93 -12.01 -6.94
CA LEU A 169 4.45 -13.37 -6.66
C LEU A 169 5.43 -14.15 -5.78
N LEU A 170 6.36 -13.48 -5.09
CA LEU A 170 7.23 -14.02 -4.05
C LEU A 170 6.92 -13.31 -2.71
N PRO A 171 7.14 -13.95 -1.53
CA PRO A 171 6.97 -13.30 -0.25
C PRO A 171 7.92 -12.11 -0.17
N TYR A 172 7.34 -10.92 -0.25
CA TYR A 172 8.08 -9.68 -0.14
C TYR A 172 8.42 -9.45 1.33
N ASP A 173 9.64 -9.80 1.75
CA ASP A 173 10.20 -9.24 2.97
C ASP A 173 10.77 -7.86 2.63
N TYR A 174 9.92 -6.84 2.77
CA TYR A 174 10.29 -5.44 2.53
C TYR A 174 11.48 -4.98 3.38
N THR A 175 11.81 -5.69 4.47
CA THR A 175 12.90 -5.35 5.39
C THR A 175 14.20 -6.10 5.10
N ALA A 176 14.14 -7.29 4.52
CA ALA A 176 15.33 -8.12 4.36
C ALA A 176 16.18 -7.76 3.14
N PHE A 177 15.57 -7.23 2.06
CA PHE A 177 16.26 -7.08 0.77
C PHE A 177 16.16 -5.68 0.15
N TRP A 178 15.45 -4.73 0.77
CA TRP A 178 15.50 -3.33 0.34
C TRP A 178 16.80 -2.67 0.82
N PRO A 179 17.61 -2.03 -0.05
CA PRO A 179 17.30 -1.58 -1.42
C PRO A 179 17.74 -2.49 -2.57
N ASP A 180 18.41 -3.62 -2.34
CA ASP A 180 19.11 -4.42 -3.35
C ASP A 180 18.25 -5.52 -4.01
N ASP A 181 16.93 -5.47 -3.83
CA ASP A 181 15.99 -6.37 -4.51
C ASP A 181 15.81 -5.98 -5.99
N GLU A 182 16.56 -6.65 -6.87
CA GLU A 182 16.44 -6.47 -8.33
C GLU A 182 15.04 -6.79 -8.86
N ASN A 183 14.24 -7.60 -8.16
CA ASN A 183 12.89 -7.94 -8.58
C ASN A 183 11.96 -6.72 -8.49
N TYR A 184 12.11 -5.88 -7.45
CA TYR A 184 11.33 -4.66 -7.29
C TYR A 184 11.50 -3.70 -8.48
N GLU A 185 12.74 -3.54 -8.93
CA GLU A 185 13.08 -2.76 -10.11
C GLU A 185 12.55 -3.44 -11.38
N ALA A 186 12.71 -4.76 -11.52
CA ALA A 186 12.33 -5.53 -12.69
C ALA A 186 10.80 -5.55 -12.95
N ILE A 187 9.98 -5.70 -11.89
CA ILE A 187 8.51 -5.65 -12.00
C ILE A 187 7.97 -4.22 -12.14
N ASN A 188 8.86 -3.23 -12.19
CA ASN A 188 8.50 -1.81 -12.26
C ASN A 188 7.54 -1.39 -11.15
N ALA A 189 7.91 -1.72 -9.90
CA ALA A 189 7.08 -1.48 -8.75
C ALA A 189 6.71 0.00 -8.54
N ASP A 190 6.01 0.28 -7.45
CA ASP A 190 5.49 1.60 -7.15
C ASP A 190 6.60 2.66 -6.97
N ASN A 191 6.27 3.93 -7.21
CA ASN A 191 7.19 5.08 -7.22
C ASN A 191 8.27 5.06 -8.34
N ILE A 192 8.97 3.95 -8.58
CA ILE A 192 9.96 3.83 -9.67
C ILE A 192 9.28 3.86 -11.05
N SER A 193 8.09 3.26 -11.16
CA SER A 193 7.25 3.32 -12.36
C SER A 193 6.98 4.75 -12.83
N MET A 194 6.75 5.69 -11.90
CA MET A 194 6.57 7.11 -12.23
C MET A 194 7.82 7.73 -12.83
N LEU A 195 9.02 7.39 -12.33
CA LEU A 195 10.29 7.86 -12.89
C LEU A 195 10.52 7.33 -14.30
N ARG A 196 9.96 6.15 -14.61
CA ARG A 196 9.96 5.54 -15.95
C ARG A 196 8.75 5.97 -16.80
N GLY A 197 7.92 6.90 -16.34
CA GLY A 197 6.79 7.44 -17.10
C GLY A 197 5.58 6.50 -17.23
N LEU A 198 5.50 5.46 -16.41
CA LEU A 198 4.37 4.53 -16.38
C LEU A 198 3.53 4.74 -15.11
N SER A 199 2.22 4.85 -15.29
CA SER A 199 1.28 4.89 -14.16
C SER A 199 1.06 3.48 -13.60
N ASN A 200 1.27 3.26 -12.30
CA ASN A 200 1.03 1.98 -11.64
C ASN A 200 -0.18 2.07 -10.68
N VAL A 201 -1.05 1.06 -10.69
CA VAL A 201 -2.17 0.96 -9.72
C VAL A 201 -1.76 0.30 -8.40
N SER A 202 -0.69 -0.49 -8.42
CA SER A 202 -0.05 -1.04 -7.22
C SER A 202 0.74 0.07 -6.52
N GLY A 203 0.80 0.01 -5.19
CA GLY A 203 1.81 0.78 -4.47
C GLY A 203 1.48 1.25 -3.06
N TYR A 204 2.54 1.72 -2.42
CA TYR A 204 2.56 2.33 -1.11
C TYR A 204 1.92 3.72 -1.13
N ASP A 205 0.68 3.80 -0.66
CA ASP A 205 0.13 5.07 -0.21
C ASP A 205 -0.79 4.81 0.98
N VAL A 206 -0.27 5.07 2.18
CA VAL A 206 -1.01 5.06 3.45
C VAL A 206 -2.22 6.01 3.45
N LEU A 207 -2.36 6.88 2.44
CA LEU A 207 -3.48 7.79 2.19
C LEU A 207 -4.29 7.46 0.94
N ARG A 208 -4.05 6.30 0.31
CA ARG A 208 -4.83 5.86 -0.83
C ARG A 208 -6.29 5.67 -0.41
N PRO A 209 -7.28 6.18 -1.18
CA PRO A 209 -8.67 5.90 -0.90
C PRO A 209 -8.93 4.38 -0.87
N VAL A 210 -9.51 3.88 0.24
CA VAL A 210 -9.81 2.44 0.44
C VAL A 210 -10.51 1.82 -0.77
N ARG A 211 -11.45 2.55 -1.38
CA ARG A 211 -12.20 2.12 -2.56
C ARG A 211 -11.34 1.75 -3.77
N SER A 212 -10.22 2.45 -3.98
CA SER A 212 -9.28 2.08 -5.05
C SER A 212 -8.52 0.79 -4.73
N GLY A 213 -8.25 0.54 -3.44
CA GLY A 213 -7.74 -0.75 -2.97
C GLY A 213 -8.77 -1.87 -3.12
N GLU A 214 -10.06 -1.60 -2.87
CA GLU A 214 -11.14 -2.57 -3.04
C GLU A 214 -11.30 -2.97 -4.51
N LEU A 215 -11.20 -2.04 -5.46
CA LEU A 215 -11.21 -2.36 -6.89
C LEU A 215 -9.99 -3.19 -7.33
N SER A 216 -8.80 -2.87 -6.83
CA SER A 216 -7.55 -3.53 -7.23
C SER A 216 -7.23 -4.81 -6.45
N GLY A 217 -8.04 -5.18 -5.46
CA GLY A 217 -7.80 -6.33 -4.59
C GLY A 217 -6.70 -6.10 -3.53
N SER A 218 -6.32 -4.85 -3.28
CA SER A 218 -5.24 -4.46 -2.36
C SER A 218 -5.73 -3.65 -1.14
N ALA A 219 -7.03 -3.68 -0.84
CA ALA A 219 -7.66 -2.88 0.22
C ALA A 219 -7.07 -3.11 1.62
N GLY A 220 -6.73 -4.35 1.97
CA GLY A 220 -6.13 -4.68 3.27
C GLY A 220 -4.61 -4.54 3.31
N SER A 221 -3.98 -4.10 2.22
CA SER A 221 -2.53 -3.88 2.15
C SER A 221 -2.21 -2.46 2.57
N ALA A 222 -2.00 -2.25 3.86
CA ALA A 222 -1.74 -0.93 4.44
C ALA A 222 -0.30 -0.42 4.18
N ILE A 223 0.66 -1.31 3.92
CA ILE A 223 2.11 -1.00 4.02
C ILE A 223 2.89 -1.22 2.71
N ALA A 224 2.24 -1.66 1.61
CA ALA A 224 2.96 -1.80 0.32
C ALA A 224 2.07 -1.91 -0.94
N GLY A 225 0.75 -1.87 -0.81
CA GLY A 225 -0.15 -1.96 -1.96
C GLY A 225 -0.20 -3.32 -2.66
N PHE A 226 0.33 -4.39 -2.05
CA PHE A 226 0.19 -5.76 -2.53
C PHE A 226 -1.26 -6.17 -2.74
N VAL A 227 -1.48 -7.00 -3.75
CA VAL A 227 -2.76 -7.68 -3.91
C VAL A 227 -2.89 -8.75 -2.86
N GLN A 228 -3.98 -8.72 -2.11
CA GLN A 228 -4.35 -9.74 -1.14
C GLN A 228 -5.53 -10.57 -1.64
N ASP A 229 -6.31 -10.03 -2.58
CA ASP A 229 -7.42 -10.71 -3.21
C ASP A 229 -7.04 -11.17 -4.63
N GLY A 230 -6.58 -12.41 -4.74
CA GLY A 230 -6.25 -13.03 -6.03
C GLY A 230 -7.45 -13.15 -6.98
N GLN A 231 -8.70 -13.06 -6.49
CA GLN A 231 -9.90 -13.09 -7.35
C GLN A 231 -9.97 -11.87 -8.27
N SER A 232 -9.28 -10.77 -7.95
CA SER A 232 -9.24 -9.60 -8.82
C SER A 232 -8.63 -9.83 -10.19
N PHE A 233 -7.89 -10.93 -10.37
CA PHE A 233 -7.40 -11.39 -11.66
C PHE A 233 -8.39 -12.34 -12.38
N GLY A 234 -9.38 -12.88 -11.68
CA GLY A 234 -10.36 -13.81 -12.25
C GLY A 234 -11.30 -13.18 -13.28
N LEU A 235 -12.08 -14.01 -13.97
CA LEU A 235 -12.98 -13.56 -15.05
C LEU A 235 -14.21 -12.78 -14.57
N ALA A 236 -14.58 -12.93 -13.29
CA ALA A 236 -15.75 -12.30 -12.70
C ALA A 236 -15.50 -10.87 -12.21
N ASP A 237 -14.26 -10.51 -11.86
CA ASP A 237 -13.94 -9.19 -11.32
C ASP A 237 -13.47 -8.24 -12.44
N CYS A 238 -14.27 -7.20 -12.70
CA CYS A 238 -13.94 -6.16 -13.69
C CYS A 238 -13.22 -4.94 -13.08
N GLY A 239 -12.82 -4.98 -11.79
CA GLY A 239 -12.18 -3.87 -11.08
C GLY A 239 -10.86 -3.39 -11.72
N LEU A 240 -9.97 -4.32 -12.11
CA LEU A 240 -8.74 -3.97 -12.82
C LEU A 240 -9.02 -3.45 -14.25
N ASP A 241 -10.11 -3.91 -14.86
CA ASP A 241 -10.54 -3.47 -16.20
C ASP A 241 -10.98 -2.00 -16.13
N LEU A 242 -11.84 -1.67 -15.16
CA LEU A 242 -12.31 -0.33 -14.84
C LEU A 242 -11.17 0.62 -14.44
N LEU A 243 -10.14 0.11 -13.77
CA LEU A 243 -8.92 0.87 -13.44
C LEU A 243 -7.97 1.05 -14.64
N ASN A 244 -8.35 0.58 -15.83
CA ASN A 244 -7.57 0.69 -17.06
C ASN A 244 -6.18 0.03 -16.91
N VAL A 245 -6.11 -1.06 -16.14
CA VAL A 245 -4.90 -1.88 -16.01
C VAL A 245 -4.77 -2.73 -17.27
N LYS A 246 -3.88 -2.31 -18.18
CA LYS A 246 -3.60 -3.02 -19.43
C LYS A 246 -2.49 -4.03 -19.28
N TYR A 247 -1.49 -3.75 -18.43
CA TYR A 247 -0.34 -4.64 -18.24
C TYR A 247 -0.15 -5.02 -16.78
N VAL A 248 0.11 -6.30 -16.53
CA VAL A 248 0.56 -6.82 -15.24
C VAL A 248 1.98 -7.32 -15.38
N LEU A 249 2.88 -6.80 -14.53
CA LEU A 249 4.24 -7.27 -14.37
C LEU A 249 4.29 -8.13 -13.11
N ALA A 250 4.31 -9.44 -13.31
CA ALA A 250 4.28 -10.43 -12.24
C ALA A 250 5.69 -10.96 -11.97
N GLY A 251 6.25 -10.66 -10.80
CA GLY A 251 7.56 -11.16 -10.39
C GLY A 251 7.46 -12.62 -9.96
N ILE A 252 7.99 -13.53 -10.78
CA ILE A 252 7.95 -14.99 -10.60
C ILE A 252 9.27 -15.58 -10.08
N GLY A 253 10.33 -14.77 -9.99
CA GLY A 253 11.67 -15.18 -9.55
C GLY A 253 12.46 -13.99 -9.01
N GLY A 254 13.51 -14.24 -8.22
CA GLY A 254 14.45 -13.21 -7.76
C GLY A 254 15.87 -13.68 -8.06
N THR A 255 16.71 -12.78 -8.56
CA THR A 255 18.06 -13.07 -9.08
C THR A 255 19.06 -13.62 -8.04
N GLN A 256 18.72 -13.59 -6.74
CA GLN A 256 19.57 -14.07 -5.65
C GLN A 256 19.45 -15.56 -5.28
N ARG A 257 18.69 -16.40 -6.03
CA ARG A 257 18.63 -17.87 -5.83
C ARG A 257 18.33 -18.35 -4.38
N GLN A 258 17.81 -17.52 -3.49
CA GLN A 258 17.36 -17.97 -2.18
C GLN A 258 15.97 -18.59 -2.31
N LYS A 259 15.90 -19.91 -2.06
CA LYS A 259 14.74 -20.82 -2.11
C LYS A 259 13.59 -20.36 -3.02
N VAL A 260 13.57 -20.88 -4.24
CA VAL A 260 12.47 -20.67 -5.20
C VAL A 260 11.19 -21.44 -4.78
N SER A 261 11.32 -22.44 -3.89
CA SER A 261 10.23 -23.27 -3.39
C SER A 261 10.44 -23.70 -1.93
N TYR A 262 9.36 -24.05 -1.23
CA TYR A 262 9.41 -24.90 -0.05
C TYR A 262 9.29 -26.36 -0.48
N GLN A 263 10.23 -27.20 -0.06
CA GLN A 263 10.17 -28.63 -0.37
C GLN A 263 9.65 -29.40 0.83
N TYR A 264 8.54 -30.12 0.66
CA TYR A 264 8.00 -31.04 1.65
C TYR A 264 7.83 -32.42 1.04
N GLU A 265 8.48 -33.42 1.65
CA GLU A 265 8.45 -34.82 1.17
C GLU A 265 8.75 -35.00 -0.33
N GLY A 266 9.66 -34.19 -0.88
CA GLY A 266 10.04 -34.23 -2.29
C GLY A 266 9.11 -33.49 -3.25
N ILE A 267 8.09 -32.78 -2.74
CA ILE A 267 7.19 -31.93 -3.53
C ILE A 267 7.56 -30.46 -3.31
N ASP A 268 7.69 -29.70 -4.40
CA ASP A 268 7.95 -28.27 -4.38
C ASP A 268 6.65 -27.47 -4.24
N PHE A 269 6.61 -26.54 -3.30
CA PHE A 269 5.52 -25.60 -3.12
C PHE A 269 6.01 -24.18 -3.34
N SER A 270 5.12 -23.31 -3.84
CA SER A 270 5.43 -21.89 -3.99
C SER A 270 5.85 -21.29 -2.66
N VAL A 271 6.87 -20.43 -2.71
CA VAL A 271 7.22 -19.61 -1.54
C VAL A 271 6.11 -18.66 -1.18
N THR A 272 5.36 -18.18 -2.17
CA THR A 272 4.16 -17.35 -1.94
C THR A 272 3.02 -18.20 -1.47
N ASN A 273 2.38 -17.72 -0.42
CA ASN A 273 1.20 -18.38 0.10
C ASN A 273 0.12 -18.35 -0.97
N PHE A 274 -0.50 -19.51 -1.20
CA PHE A 274 -1.78 -19.58 -1.90
C PHE A 274 -2.78 -18.65 -1.20
N GLY A 275 -2.77 -18.62 0.14
CA GLY A 275 -3.27 -17.48 0.92
C GLY A 275 -4.79 -17.36 0.98
N VAL A 276 -5.51 -18.44 0.72
CA VAL A 276 -6.99 -18.43 0.73
C VAL A 276 -7.51 -18.97 2.05
N ASN A 277 -8.20 -18.11 2.81
CA ASN A 277 -9.03 -18.54 3.94
C ASN A 277 -10.42 -18.95 3.41
N PHE A 278 -10.76 -20.23 3.49
CA PHE A 278 -12.07 -20.79 3.16
C PHE A 278 -13.01 -20.68 4.36
N GLU A 279 -14.10 -19.96 4.15
CA GLU A 279 -15.17 -19.69 5.12
C GLU A 279 -16.50 -20.21 4.57
N PRO A 280 -17.55 -20.36 5.39
CA PRO A 280 -18.85 -20.87 4.94
C PRO A 280 -19.36 -20.19 3.66
N GLY A 281 -19.69 -21.00 2.65
CA GLY A 281 -20.17 -20.52 1.34
C GLY A 281 -19.08 -20.07 0.36
N LYS A 282 -17.80 -20.00 0.77
CA LYS A 282 -16.71 -19.61 -0.11
C LYS A 282 -16.35 -20.71 -1.11
N GLN A 283 -16.22 -20.29 -2.36
CA GLN A 283 -15.74 -21.14 -3.46
C GLN A 283 -14.50 -20.50 -4.09
N TRP A 284 -13.64 -21.34 -4.66
CA TRP A 284 -12.45 -20.88 -5.37
C TRP A 284 -12.22 -21.70 -6.62
N VAL A 285 -11.56 -21.11 -7.62
CA VAL A 285 -11.14 -21.81 -8.84
C VAL A 285 -9.67 -21.54 -9.10
N THR A 286 -8.92 -22.58 -9.46
CA THR A 286 -7.50 -22.52 -9.84
C THR A 286 -7.31 -23.16 -11.21
N TYR A 287 -6.43 -22.58 -12.02
CA TYR A 287 -6.12 -23.05 -13.38
C TYR A 287 -4.66 -23.49 -13.45
N PRO A 288 -4.37 -24.80 -13.47
CA PRO A 288 -3.00 -25.32 -13.48
C PRO A 288 -2.33 -25.37 -14.86
N GLU A 289 -2.91 -24.72 -15.88
CA GLU A 289 -2.40 -24.69 -17.26
C GLU A 289 -2.17 -26.09 -17.88
N GLY A 290 -3.05 -27.05 -17.60
CA GLY A 290 -2.95 -28.40 -18.20
C GLY A 290 -1.83 -29.24 -17.59
N ALA A 291 -1.53 -29.07 -16.30
CA ALA A 291 -0.50 -29.83 -15.63
C ALA A 291 -0.85 -31.33 -15.56
N MET A 292 0.03 -32.18 -16.11
CA MET A 292 0.01 -33.62 -15.85
C MET A 292 0.39 -33.89 -14.40
N ALA A 293 -0.46 -34.64 -13.69
CA ALA A 293 -0.27 -34.96 -12.27
C ALA A 293 -1.00 -36.24 -11.86
N SER A 294 -0.57 -36.83 -10.75
CA SER A 294 -1.20 -38.00 -10.11
C SER A 294 -1.44 -37.79 -8.62
N GLU A 295 -1.14 -36.60 -8.10
CA GLU A 295 -1.26 -36.27 -6.69
C GLU A 295 -1.54 -34.77 -6.52
N LEU A 296 -2.45 -34.44 -5.61
CA LEU A 296 -2.68 -33.08 -5.13
C LEU A 296 -2.11 -32.96 -3.71
N ALA A 297 -1.08 -32.14 -3.55
CA ALA A 297 -0.44 -31.89 -2.27
C ALA A 297 -0.84 -30.53 -1.73
N LEU A 298 -1.20 -30.45 -0.44
CA LEU A 298 -1.72 -29.24 0.21
C LEU A 298 -1.02 -28.99 1.53
N VAL A 299 -0.74 -27.72 1.84
CA VAL A 299 -0.38 -27.28 3.18
C VAL A 299 -1.52 -26.45 3.72
N THR A 300 -2.17 -26.92 4.79
CA THR A 300 -3.41 -26.34 5.32
C THR A 300 -3.38 -26.20 6.84
N MET A 301 -4.34 -25.44 7.37
CA MET A 301 -4.71 -25.49 8.78
C MET A 301 -6.21 -25.18 8.92
N LEU A 302 -6.87 -25.83 9.87
CA LEU A 302 -8.22 -25.46 10.29
C LEU A 302 -8.16 -24.44 11.43
N ALA A 303 -9.19 -23.61 11.56
CA ALA A 303 -9.40 -22.75 12.70
C ALA A 303 -10.86 -22.81 13.17
N SER A 304 -11.05 -22.64 14.49
CA SER A 304 -12.37 -22.75 15.14
C SER A 304 -13.04 -24.09 14.85
N SER A 305 -12.28 -25.18 14.88
CA SER A 305 -12.68 -26.50 14.38
C SER A 305 -12.64 -27.60 15.44
N ALA A 306 -12.43 -27.27 16.71
CA ALA A 306 -12.27 -28.28 17.76
C ALA A 306 -13.49 -29.23 17.87
N HIS A 307 -14.69 -28.74 17.59
CA HIS A 307 -15.91 -29.56 17.56
C HIS A 307 -16.06 -30.47 16.34
N VAL A 308 -15.26 -30.28 15.29
CA VAL A 308 -15.34 -31.04 14.04
C VAL A 308 -14.85 -32.48 14.28
N PRO A 309 -15.68 -33.50 14.02
CA PRO A 309 -15.29 -34.91 14.20
C PRO A 309 -14.17 -35.35 13.25
N ASP A 310 -13.42 -36.37 13.68
CA ASP A 310 -12.40 -37.01 12.86
C ASP A 310 -12.95 -37.52 11.52
N ASP A 311 -12.13 -37.48 10.47
CA ASP A 311 -12.45 -37.88 9.09
C ASP A 311 -13.62 -37.12 8.42
N THR A 312 -14.10 -36.02 9.02
CA THR A 312 -15.11 -35.13 8.41
C THR A 312 -14.55 -34.42 7.18
N PRO A 313 -15.18 -34.50 5.99
CA PRO A 313 -14.78 -33.72 4.83
C PRO A 313 -14.98 -32.21 5.05
N VAL A 314 -13.90 -31.44 5.05
CA VAL A 314 -13.90 -30.00 5.33
C VAL A 314 -13.81 -29.15 4.05
N LEU A 315 -13.06 -29.63 3.06
CA LEU A 315 -12.88 -28.99 1.76
C LEU A 315 -12.97 -30.06 0.67
N LEU A 316 -13.65 -29.77 -0.42
CA LEU A 316 -13.70 -30.63 -1.60
C LEU A 316 -12.92 -29.98 -2.74
N ALA A 317 -11.87 -30.65 -3.21
CA ALA A 317 -11.18 -30.28 -4.44
C ALA A 317 -11.74 -31.11 -5.61
N LYS A 318 -12.37 -30.46 -6.59
CA LYS A 318 -12.84 -31.08 -7.83
C LYS A 318 -11.88 -30.76 -8.96
N LEU A 319 -11.18 -31.76 -9.45
CA LEU A 319 -10.18 -31.62 -10.51
C LEU A 319 -10.83 -31.98 -11.84
N PHE A 320 -10.93 -31.01 -12.73
CA PHE A 320 -11.44 -31.18 -14.08
C PHE A 320 -10.27 -31.49 -15.00
N THR A 321 -10.33 -32.66 -15.61
CA THR A 321 -9.30 -33.13 -16.54
C THR A 321 -9.61 -32.67 -17.96
N ARG A 322 -8.58 -32.61 -18.81
CA ARG A 322 -8.73 -32.33 -20.25
C ARG A 322 -9.65 -33.31 -20.99
N THR A 323 -9.79 -34.53 -20.47
CA THR A 323 -10.69 -35.56 -21.02
C THR A 323 -12.16 -35.37 -20.63
N GLY A 324 -12.48 -34.35 -19.82
CA GLY A 324 -13.83 -34.11 -19.30
C GLY A 324 -14.18 -34.87 -18.02
N ARG A 325 -13.31 -35.78 -17.54
CA ARG A 325 -13.47 -36.43 -16.23
C ARG A 325 -13.34 -35.43 -15.09
N VAL A 326 -14.16 -35.59 -14.05
CA VAL A 326 -14.07 -34.86 -12.78
C VAL A 326 -13.60 -35.81 -11.68
N ILE A 327 -12.50 -35.48 -11.02
CA ILE A 327 -11.94 -36.23 -9.89
C ILE A 327 -12.25 -35.46 -8.61
N GLU A 328 -12.94 -36.08 -7.66
CA GLU A 328 -13.32 -35.45 -6.40
C GLU A 328 -12.42 -35.93 -5.24
N LEU A 329 -11.66 -35.00 -4.66
CA LEU A 329 -10.72 -35.26 -3.57
C LEU A 329 -11.18 -34.53 -2.29
N PRO A 330 -11.85 -35.23 -1.35
CA PRO A 330 -12.20 -34.65 -0.07
C PRO A 330 -10.97 -34.52 0.84
N VAL A 331 -10.71 -33.30 1.31
CA VAL A 331 -9.80 -33.00 2.41
C VAL A 331 -10.54 -33.22 3.72
N LYS A 332 -9.99 -34.04 4.60
CA LYS A 332 -10.65 -34.48 5.85
C LYS A 332 -9.95 -33.97 7.10
N ALA A 333 -10.74 -33.58 8.10
CA ALA A 333 -10.26 -33.27 9.43
C ALA A 333 -9.56 -34.49 10.05
N GLY A 334 -8.44 -34.25 10.70
CA GLY A 334 -7.56 -35.21 11.37
C GLY A 334 -6.77 -36.17 10.48
N ARG A 335 -7.20 -36.43 9.23
CA ARG A 335 -6.37 -37.14 8.24
C ARG A 335 -5.45 -36.18 7.47
N ASP A 336 -6.04 -35.17 6.84
CA ASP A 336 -5.36 -34.31 5.87
C ASP A 336 -5.03 -32.93 6.44
N THR A 337 -5.84 -32.47 7.41
CA THR A 337 -5.67 -31.18 8.08
C THR A 337 -6.18 -31.26 9.51
N ALA A 338 -5.76 -30.38 10.41
CA ALA A 338 -6.27 -30.30 11.76
C ALA A 338 -6.30 -28.84 12.26
N GLU A 339 -6.84 -28.63 13.46
CA GLU A 339 -6.86 -27.34 14.16
C GLU A 339 -5.44 -26.75 14.31
N TRP A 340 -5.23 -25.49 13.93
CA TRP A 340 -3.92 -24.84 13.98
C TRP A 340 -3.39 -24.71 15.42
N ALA A 341 -4.30 -24.51 16.38
CA ALA A 341 -4.03 -24.36 17.81
C ALA A 341 -4.16 -25.70 18.57
N TYR A 342 -3.87 -26.84 17.93
CA TYR A 342 -4.07 -28.19 18.48
C TYR A 342 -3.49 -28.39 19.90
N ASP A 343 -2.32 -27.80 20.16
CA ASP A 343 -1.61 -27.94 21.43
C ASP A 343 -2.08 -26.96 22.52
N ARG A 344 -2.99 -26.03 22.21
CA ARG A 344 -3.57 -25.09 23.20
C ARG A 344 -4.48 -25.87 24.16
N ALA A 345 -4.33 -25.65 25.46
CA ALA A 345 -4.94 -26.51 26.49
C ALA A 345 -6.48 -26.58 26.42
N ASP A 346 -7.13 -25.45 26.17
CA ASP A 346 -8.60 -25.35 26.00
C ASP A 346 -9.08 -26.06 24.74
N VAL A 347 -8.35 -25.96 23.63
CA VAL A 347 -8.65 -26.65 22.37
C VAL A 347 -8.49 -28.16 22.54
N LYS A 348 -7.35 -28.59 23.08
CA LYS A 348 -7.01 -30.01 23.28
C LYS A 348 -8.01 -30.73 24.18
N ALA A 349 -8.65 -30.02 25.11
CA ALA A 349 -9.67 -30.57 26.00
C ALA A 349 -10.99 -30.92 25.30
N VAL A 350 -11.29 -30.29 24.15
CA VAL A 350 -12.58 -30.45 23.45
C VAL A 350 -12.45 -30.93 22.00
N ILE A 351 -11.22 -31.09 21.48
CA ILE A 351 -10.97 -31.46 20.09
C ILE A 351 -11.51 -32.86 19.76
N ARG A 352 -12.22 -32.96 18.63
CA ARG A 352 -12.91 -34.20 18.19
C ARG A 352 -12.30 -34.89 16.98
N HIS A 353 -11.17 -34.38 16.48
CA HIS A 353 -10.39 -34.97 15.40
C HIS A 353 -8.94 -35.15 15.84
N ARG A 354 -8.23 -36.12 15.25
CA ARG A 354 -6.82 -36.37 15.55
C ARG A 354 -5.91 -35.30 14.95
N ARG A 355 -4.64 -35.27 15.32
CA ARG A 355 -3.65 -34.37 14.70
C ARG A 355 -3.21 -34.96 13.35
N ALA A 356 -3.35 -34.18 12.28
CA ALA A 356 -2.83 -34.53 10.95
C ALA A 356 -1.29 -34.43 10.89
N ALA A 357 -0.69 -34.85 9.77
CA ALA A 357 0.76 -34.79 9.57
C ALA A 357 1.29 -33.36 9.60
N THR A 358 2.01 -32.99 10.66
CA THR A 358 2.55 -31.64 10.86
C THR A 358 3.78 -31.43 9.97
N VAL A 359 3.78 -30.32 9.21
CA VAL A 359 4.89 -29.95 8.33
C VAL A 359 5.61 -28.67 8.77
N GLU A 360 4.89 -27.76 9.43
CA GLU A 360 5.46 -26.54 10.00
C GLU A 360 4.89 -26.31 11.40
N SER A 361 5.72 -25.76 12.29
CA SER A 361 5.31 -25.34 13.64
C SER A 361 5.95 -24.00 13.97
N SER A 362 5.20 -23.09 14.57
CA SER A 362 5.66 -21.77 14.97
C SER A 362 5.13 -21.39 16.34
N PRO A 363 5.90 -20.65 17.17
CA PRO A 363 5.40 -20.16 18.45
C PRO A 363 4.25 -19.16 18.24
N ALA A 364 3.21 -19.28 19.06
CA ALA A 364 2.11 -18.33 19.21
C ALA A 364 1.98 -17.90 20.68
N GLU A 365 1.05 -17.00 21.01
CA GLU A 365 0.86 -16.51 22.38
C GLU A 365 0.44 -17.65 23.34
N GLY A 366 1.43 -18.26 24.00
CA GLY A 366 1.22 -19.30 25.02
C GLY A 366 1.02 -20.73 24.50
N PHE A 367 1.20 -20.98 23.20
CA PHE A 367 1.09 -22.33 22.60
C PHE A 367 1.87 -22.42 21.28
N THR A 368 1.92 -23.62 20.69
CA THR A 368 2.52 -23.87 19.37
C THR A 368 1.43 -23.94 18.30
N ALA A 369 1.58 -23.13 17.26
CA ALA A 369 0.75 -23.17 16.06
C ALA A 369 1.31 -24.16 15.04
N HIS A 370 0.44 -24.91 14.37
CA HIS A 370 0.82 -25.94 13.40
C HIS A 370 0.19 -25.75 12.02
N ARG A 371 0.89 -26.21 10.99
CA ARG A 371 0.36 -26.42 9.63
C ARG A 371 0.58 -27.86 9.22
N TYR A 372 -0.32 -28.37 8.39
CA TYR A 372 -0.44 -29.79 8.08
C TYR A 372 -0.26 -30.04 6.59
N LEU A 373 0.42 -31.12 6.24
CA LEU A 373 0.60 -31.58 4.86
C LEU A 373 -0.41 -32.67 4.54
N ALA A 374 -1.18 -32.47 3.47
CA ALA A 374 -2.03 -33.48 2.86
C ALA A 374 -1.45 -33.91 1.51
N ARG A 375 -1.49 -35.21 1.24
CA ARG A 375 -1.08 -35.82 -0.02
C ARG A 375 -2.23 -36.67 -0.55
N LEU A 376 -2.89 -36.19 -1.59
CA LEU A 376 -4.14 -36.76 -2.10
C LEU A 376 -3.87 -37.41 -3.47
N PRO A 377 -3.61 -38.73 -3.53
CA PRO A 377 -3.32 -39.43 -4.77
C PRO A 377 -4.58 -39.59 -5.63
N PHE A 378 -4.40 -39.59 -6.94
CA PHE A 378 -5.44 -39.86 -7.92
C PHE A 378 -4.85 -40.49 -9.20
N GLU A 379 -5.73 -41.00 -10.06
CA GLU A 379 -5.32 -41.57 -11.34
C GLU A 379 -4.71 -40.49 -12.26
N ARG A 380 -3.45 -40.69 -12.67
CA ARG A 380 -2.65 -39.71 -13.42
C ARG A 380 -3.43 -39.10 -14.59
N ALA A 381 -3.57 -37.78 -14.60
CA ALA A 381 -4.34 -37.04 -15.60
C ALA A 381 -3.80 -35.62 -15.83
N GLU A 382 -4.18 -35.03 -16.96
CA GLU A 382 -3.94 -33.62 -17.27
C GLU A 382 -5.02 -32.76 -16.62
N ILE A 383 -4.65 -31.88 -15.69
CA ILE A 383 -5.60 -31.07 -14.91
C ILE A 383 -5.69 -29.66 -15.50
N GLU A 384 -6.88 -29.30 -15.99
CA GLU A 384 -7.14 -27.98 -16.58
C GLU A 384 -7.67 -26.99 -15.55
N ARG A 385 -8.43 -27.47 -14.57
CA ARG A 385 -9.14 -26.62 -13.62
C ARG A 385 -9.40 -27.35 -12.30
N ILE A 386 -9.29 -26.63 -11.19
CA ILE A 386 -9.61 -27.14 -9.85
C ILE A 386 -10.67 -26.22 -9.24
N GLU A 387 -11.83 -26.77 -8.87
CA GLU A 387 -12.80 -26.08 -8.02
C GLU A 387 -12.61 -26.49 -6.57
N TRP A 388 -12.58 -25.51 -5.69
CA TRP A 388 -12.50 -25.71 -4.24
C TRP A 388 -13.84 -25.31 -3.62
N LYS A 389 -14.47 -26.25 -2.93
CA LYS A 389 -15.75 -26.03 -2.25
C LYS A 389 -15.58 -26.29 -0.76
N TYR A 390 -15.82 -25.27 0.05
CA TYR A 390 -15.80 -25.39 1.50
C TYR A 390 -17.14 -25.91 2.04
N ASN A 391 -17.09 -26.81 3.03
CA ASN A 391 -18.25 -27.58 3.47
C ASN A 391 -18.71 -27.28 4.91
N LEU A 392 -17.95 -26.56 5.73
CA LEU A 392 -18.33 -26.29 7.13
C LEU A 392 -19.09 -24.97 7.27
N ALA A 393 -19.94 -24.88 8.29
CA ALA A 393 -20.79 -23.72 8.56
C ALA A 393 -20.24 -22.76 9.63
N ASP A 394 -19.30 -23.23 10.47
CA ASP A 394 -18.89 -22.55 11.71
C ASP A 394 -17.39 -22.67 12.01
N ALA A 395 -16.59 -23.11 11.04
CA ALA A 395 -15.14 -23.17 11.10
C ALA A 395 -14.54 -22.54 9.83
N SER A 396 -13.22 -22.36 9.77
CA SER A 396 -12.51 -22.00 8.54
C SER A 396 -11.34 -22.93 8.24
N LEU A 397 -10.94 -22.98 6.97
CA LEU A 397 -9.71 -23.65 6.52
C LEU A 397 -8.82 -22.66 5.78
N TYR A 398 -7.60 -22.49 6.25
CA TYR A 398 -6.61 -21.70 5.52
C TYR A 398 -5.75 -22.62 4.64
N LEU A 399 -5.79 -22.39 3.32
CA LEU A 399 -4.92 -23.04 2.36
C LEU A 399 -3.65 -22.21 2.17
N TRP A 400 -2.57 -22.64 2.82
CA TRP A 400 -1.28 -21.97 2.76
C TRP A 400 -0.58 -22.23 1.44
N ARG A 401 -0.52 -23.48 0.99
CA ARG A 401 0.15 -23.87 -0.25
C ARG A 401 -0.56 -25.04 -0.91
N ALA A 402 -0.48 -25.11 -2.24
CA ALA A 402 -1.00 -26.23 -3.00
C ALA A 402 -0.08 -26.52 -4.19
N SER A 403 0.05 -27.79 -4.56
CA SER A 403 0.87 -28.22 -5.71
C SER A 403 0.29 -29.49 -6.32
N LEU A 404 0.37 -29.57 -7.65
CA LEU A 404 0.13 -30.80 -8.38
C LEU A 404 1.45 -31.51 -8.61
N TYR A 405 1.49 -32.81 -8.34
CA TYR A 405 2.69 -33.63 -8.44
C TYR A 405 2.46 -34.83 -9.35
N ASP A 406 3.37 -35.05 -10.29
CA ASP A 406 3.42 -36.26 -11.11
C ASP A 406 4.39 -37.26 -10.48
N ALA A 407 3.86 -38.32 -9.87
CA ALA A 407 4.67 -39.33 -9.20
C ALA A 407 5.59 -40.12 -10.15
N VAL A 408 5.26 -40.16 -11.45
CA VAL A 408 6.04 -40.84 -12.50
C VAL A 408 7.24 -40.00 -12.90
N THR A 409 7.01 -38.74 -13.27
CA THR A 409 8.09 -37.86 -13.77
C THR A 409 8.78 -37.06 -12.67
N LYS A 410 8.26 -37.10 -11.44
CA LYS A 410 8.69 -36.28 -10.29
C LYS A 410 8.53 -34.77 -10.53
N LYS A 411 7.75 -34.38 -11.54
CA LYS A 411 7.52 -32.96 -11.87
C LYS A 411 6.47 -32.39 -10.91
N THR A 412 6.73 -31.19 -10.42
CA THR A 412 5.80 -30.43 -9.60
C THR A 412 5.30 -29.20 -10.35
N THR A 413 4.00 -28.93 -10.25
CA THR A 413 3.37 -27.68 -10.68
C THR A 413 2.83 -26.96 -9.45
N MET A 414 3.51 -25.90 -9.05
CA MET A 414 3.13 -25.09 -7.89
C MET A 414 1.88 -24.28 -8.23
N LEU A 415 0.84 -24.38 -7.40
CA LEU A 415 -0.42 -23.69 -7.62
C LEU A 415 -0.39 -22.29 -6.99
N SER A 416 -1.08 -21.35 -7.62
CA SER A 416 -1.21 -19.96 -7.21
C SER A 416 -2.70 -19.59 -7.06
N SER A 417 -3.00 -18.66 -6.15
CA SER A 417 -4.34 -18.07 -6.04
C SER A 417 -4.60 -17.01 -7.10
N TYR A 418 -3.56 -16.48 -7.75
CA TYR A 418 -3.71 -15.54 -8.85
C TYR A 418 -4.27 -16.25 -10.10
N GLN A 419 -5.33 -15.69 -10.68
CA GLN A 419 -6.06 -16.31 -11.80
C GLN A 419 -5.72 -15.64 -13.13
N PHE A 420 -4.57 -15.95 -13.71
CA PHE A 420 -4.18 -15.48 -15.07
C PHE A 420 -4.83 -16.32 -16.18
N THR A 421 -6.16 -16.32 -16.23
CA THR A 421 -6.95 -17.05 -17.23
C THR A 421 -6.69 -16.53 -18.67
N PRO A 422 -6.45 -17.39 -19.67
CA PRO A 422 -6.18 -16.95 -21.06
C PRO A 422 -7.29 -16.11 -21.69
N GLU A 423 -8.54 -16.25 -21.24
CA GLU A 423 -9.70 -15.49 -21.72
C GLU A 423 -9.65 -14.00 -21.32
N ARG A 424 -8.80 -13.64 -20.36
CA ARG A 424 -8.58 -12.25 -19.91
C ARG A 424 -7.13 -11.83 -20.04
N TRP A 425 -6.19 -12.71 -19.71
CA TRP A 425 -4.77 -12.40 -19.58
C TRP A 425 -3.98 -13.10 -20.66
N ARG A 426 -3.53 -12.33 -21.66
CA ARG A 426 -2.59 -12.82 -22.66
C ARG A 426 -1.17 -12.68 -22.12
N LYS A 427 -0.49 -13.80 -21.87
CA LYS A 427 0.94 -13.80 -21.54
C LYS A 427 1.74 -13.32 -22.75
N LEU A 428 2.44 -12.20 -22.61
CA LEU A 428 3.28 -11.62 -23.67
C LEU A 428 4.71 -12.17 -23.65
N GLY A 429 5.13 -12.75 -22.53
CA GLY A 429 6.44 -13.36 -22.38
C GLY A 429 6.94 -13.29 -20.94
N GLU A 430 8.10 -13.89 -20.72
CA GLU A 430 8.89 -13.77 -19.50
C GLU A 430 10.16 -12.98 -19.81
N TYR A 431 10.51 -12.06 -18.93
CA TYR A 431 11.51 -11.02 -19.15
C TYR A 431 12.44 -10.91 -17.94
N SER A 432 13.75 -11.12 -18.12
CA SER A 432 14.86 -10.52 -17.35
C SER A 432 16.21 -11.03 -17.89
N GLN A 433 17.34 -10.54 -17.35
CA GLN A 433 18.58 -11.33 -17.32
C GLN A 433 18.44 -12.42 -16.22
N GLY A 434 17.60 -13.43 -16.45
CA GLY A 434 17.29 -14.46 -15.42
C GLY A 434 15.95 -15.22 -15.55
N GLY A 435 14.94 -14.68 -16.23
CA GLY A 435 13.59 -15.27 -16.36
C GLY A 435 12.56 -14.86 -15.28
N ASP A 436 12.73 -13.72 -14.62
CA ASP A 436 12.11 -13.43 -13.32
C ASP A 436 10.77 -12.67 -13.36
N VAL A 437 10.37 -12.09 -14.49
CA VAL A 437 9.13 -11.31 -14.61
C VAL A 437 8.26 -11.83 -15.76
N ALA A 438 7.05 -12.28 -15.46
CA ALA A 438 6.04 -12.57 -16.47
C ALA A 438 5.21 -11.32 -16.78
N LEU A 439 5.12 -10.95 -18.06
CA LEU A 439 4.31 -9.83 -18.54
C LEU A 439 2.99 -10.35 -19.11
N TYR A 440 1.88 -9.86 -18.57
CA TYR A 440 0.53 -10.17 -19.05
C TYR A 440 -0.15 -8.92 -19.58
N GLU A 441 -0.92 -9.07 -20.66
CA GLU A 441 -1.82 -8.07 -21.19
C GLU A 441 -3.27 -8.41 -20.83
N ASN A 442 -3.99 -7.45 -20.26
CA ASN A 442 -5.41 -7.53 -19.99
C ASN A 442 -6.21 -7.24 -21.26
N LEU A 443 -6.87 -8.25 -21.81
CA LEU A 443 -7.70 -8.14 -23.01
C LEU A 443 -9.03 -7.41 -22.76
N ARG A 444 -9.37 -7.13 -21.50
CA ARG A 444 -10.62 -6.47 -21.08
C ARG A 444 -10.43 -5.05 -20.56
N ALA A 445 -9.20 -4.52 -20.57
CA ALA A 445 -8.91 -3.20 -20.02
C ALA A 445 -9.78 -2.12 -20.67
N MET A 446 -10.55 -1.40 -19.86
CA MET A 446 -11.34 -0.25 -20.31
C MET A 446 -10.41 0.90 -20.69
N PRO A 447 -10.73 1.75 -21.68
CA PRO A 447 -9.95 2.94 -21.97
C PRO A 447 -9.99 3.93 -20.80
N ARG A 448 -9.10 4.94 -20.81
CA ARG A 448 -9.07 5.99 -19.76
C ARG A 448 -10.37 6.77 -19.64
N ALA A 449 -11.14 6.88 -20.73
CA ALA A 449 -12.45 7.50 -20.75
C ALA A 449 -13.34 6.80 -21.79
N TRP A 450 -14.61 6.58 -21.46
CA TRP A 450 -15.60 5.98 -22.38
C TRP A 450 -17.02 6.46 -22.05
N PHE A 451 -17.90 6.39 -23.04
CA PHE A 451 -19.32 6.64 -22.85
C PHE A 451 -20.06 5.34 -22.58
N VAL A 452 -21.10 5.41 -21.75
CA VAL A 452 -22.02 4.30 -21.47
C VAL A 452 -23.43 4.61 -21.99
N ALA A 453 -24.19 3.56 -22.27
CA ALA A 453 -25.57 3.66 -22.74
C ALA A 453 -26.55 3.96 -21.61
N GLU A 454 -26.30 3.44 -20.41
CA GLU A 454 -27.17 3.60 -19.25
C GLU A 454 -26.40 3.78 -17.92
N THR A 455 -27.11 4.28 -16.90
CA THR A 455 -26.60 4.36 -15.52
C THR A 455 -27.55 3.64 -14.58
N LYS A 456 -27.02 2.82 -13.67
CA LYS A 456 -27.81 2.16 -12.62
C LYS A 456 -27.41 2.66 -11.23
N THR A 457 -28.39 3.13 -10.47
CA THR A 457 -28.18 3.62 -9.11
C THR A 457 -28.51 2.51 -8.11
N MET A 458 -27.58 2.20 -7.20
CA MET A 458 -27.74 1.17 -6.17
C MET A 458 -26.89 1.48 -4.92
N PRO A 459 -27.13 0.82 -3.77
CA PRO A 459 -26.29 0.99 -2.58
C PRO A 459 -24.81 0.70 -2.85
N THR A 460 -23.90 1.43 -2.20
CA THR A 460 -22.44 1.31 -2.42
C THR A 460 -21.94 -0.14 -2.31
N ALA A 461 -22.46 -0.93 -1.37
CA ALA A 461 -22.09 -2.33 -1.20
C ALA A 461 -22.45 -3.19 -2.43
N GLN A 462 -23.62 -2.94 -3.03
CA GLN A 462 -24.07 -3.64 -4.23
C GLN A 462 -23.27 -3.22 -5.47
N VAL A 463 -22.81 -1.96 -5.54
CA VAL A 463 -21.91 -1.50 -6.63
C VAL A 463 -20.62 -2.32 -6.62
N LEU A 464 -19.94 -2.41 -5.46
CA LEU A 464 -18.69 -3.17 -5.36
C LEU A 464 -18.92 -4.66 -5.65
N GLN A 465 -19.98 -5.26 -5.09
CA GLN A 465 -20.31 -6.65 -5.36
C GLN A 465 -20.59 -6.91 -6.85
N THR A 466 -21.29 -5.99 -7.52
CA THR A 466 -21.57 -6.08 -8.96
C THR A 466 -20.28 -6.08 -9.77
N ILE A 467 -19.32 -5.22 -9.42
CA ILE A 467 -18.00 -5.16 -10.07
C ILE A 467 -17.20 -6.44 -9.83
N LYS A 468 -17.20 -6.95 -8.59
CA LYS A 468 -16.46 -8.17 -8.19
C LYS A 468 -17.01 -9.45 -8.83
N THR A 469 -18.28 -9.46 -9.20
CA THR A 469 -18.97 -10.64 -9.72
C THR A 469 -19.36 -10.53 -11.19
N SER A 470 -19.28 -9.33 -11.78
CA SER A 470 -19.86 -8.98 -13.09
C SER A 470 -21.33 -9.37 -13.20
N ARG A 471 -22.08 -9.25 -12.10
CA ARG A 471 -23.50 -9.58 -12.00
C ARG A 471 -24.25 -8.52 -11.21
N LEU A 472 -25.35 -8.04 -11.77
CA LEU A 472 -26.29 -7.15 -11.11
C LEU A 472 -27.06 -7.89 -10.00
N PRO A 473 -27.70 -7.17 -9.06
CA PRO A 473 -28.48 -7.80 -7.98
C PRO A 473 -29.62 -8.71 -8.45
N ASP A 474 -30.14 -8.50 -9.65
CA ASP A 474 -31.16 -9.34 -10.32
C ASP A 474 -30.58 -10.56 -11.06
N GLY A 475 -29.25 -10.73 -11.04
CA GLY A 475 -28.53 -11.80 -11.71
C GLY A 475 -28.17 -11.51 -13.17
N ALA A 476 -28.59 -10.38 -13.74
CA ALA A 476 -28.22 -10.00 -15.11
C ALA A 476 -26.71 -9.71 -15.22
N PRO A 477 -26.08 -9.99 -16.38
CA PRO A 477 -24.67 -9.68 -16.59
C PRO A 477 -24.42 -8.16 -16.52
N PHE A 478 -23.33 -7.77 -15.87
CA PHE A 478 -22.85 -6.39 -15.86
C PHE A 478 -21.75 -6.22 -16.91
N ASP A 479 -21.94 -5.27 -17.82
CA ASP A 479 -20.93 -4.86 -18.80
C ASP A 479 -20.51 -3.39 -18.56
N PRO A 480 -19.26 -3.13 -18.14
CA PRO A 480 -18.78 -1.77 -17.88
C PRO A 480 -18.69 -0.91 -19.14
N GLN A 481 -18.74 -1.49 -20.35
CA GLN A 481 -18.82 -0.72 -21.60
C GLN A 481 -20.21 -0.10 -21.82
N GLN A 482 -21.25 -0.71 -21.27
CA GLN A 482 -22.65 -0.33 -21.53
C GLN A 482 -23.31 0.37 -20.35
N THR A 483 -22.92 0.01 -19.13
CA THR A 483 -23.60 0.45 -17.90
C THR A 483 -22.60 1.03 -16.91
N ALA A 484 -22.88 2.21 -16.38
CA ALA A 484 -22.16 2.79 -15.26
C ALA A 484 -22.97 2.69 -13.96
N LEU A 485 -22.31 2.36 -12.85
CA LEU A 485 -22.95 2.18 -11.55
C LEU A 485 -22.77 3.43 -10.69
N LEU A 486 -23.87 3.94 -10.13
CA LEU A 486 -23.89 5.10 -9.25
C LEU A 486 -24.33 4.70 -7.84
N ALA A 487 -23.72 5.30 -6.83
CA ALA A 487 -24.04 5.03 -5.44
C ALA A 487 -25.22 5.89 -4.96
N THR A 488 -26.25 5.27 -4.39
CA THR A 488 -27.43 5.97 -3.84
C THR A 488 -27.06 6.98 -2.75
N GLU A 489 -26.02 6.71 -1.98
CA GLU A 489 -25.60 7.52 -0.83
C GLU A 489 -25.03 8.90 -1.22
N ASP A 490 -24.63 9.09 -2.48
CA ASP A 490 -24.02 10.35 -2.93
C ASP A 490 -25.04 11.47 -3.16
N LYS A 491 -26.36 11.18 -3.08
CA LYS A 491 -27.48 12.14 -3.17
C LYS A 491 -27.33 13.14 -4.33
N LYS A 492 -26.97 12.64 -5.51
CA LYS A 492 -26.85 13.44 -6.73
C LYS A 492 -28.17 13.41 -7.53
N PRO A 493 -28.42 14.39 -8.41
CA PRO A 493 -29.58 14.36 -9.30
C PRO A 493 -29.63 13.05 -10.10
N SER A 494 -30.82 12.50 -10.29
CA SER A 494 -31.02 11.34 -11.15
C SER A 494 -30.65 11.69 -12.59
N ILE A 495 -30.04 10.73 -13.28
CA ILE A 495 -29.64 10.87 -14.67
C ILE A 495 -30.63 10.08 -15.52
N SER A 496 -31.26 10.75 -16.47
CA SER A 496 -32.10 10.10 -17.48
C SER A 496 -31.35 10.14 -18.81
N LEU A 497 -30.96 8.97 -19.31
CA LEU A 497 -30.34 8.82 -20.62
C LEU A 497 -31.40 8.44 -21.65
N SER A 498 -31.27 8.94 -22.88
CA SER A 498 -32.09 8.47 -23.99
C SER A 498 -31.66 7.05 -24.36
N ASN A 499 -32.61 6.11 -24.35
CA ASN A 499 -32.41 4.72 -24.78
C ASN A 499 -32.23 4.66 -26.29
N SER A 500 -31.04 5.04 -26.78
CA SER A 500 -30.63 4.80 -28.15
C SER A 500 -29.43 3.85 -28.12
N PRO A 501 -29.45 2.75 -28.90
CA PRO A 501 -28.35 1.80 -28.93
C PRO A 501 -27.05 2.53 -29.29
N PRO A 502 -25.91 2.17 -28.68
CA PRO A 502 -24.66 2.84 -28.97
C PRO A 502 -24.20 2.46 -30.37
N ASN A 503 -24.28 3.41 -31.31
CA ASN A 503 -23.43 3.37 -32.48
C ASN A 503 -22.02 3.77 -32.03
N PRO A 504 -21.01 2.88 -32.04
CA PRO A 504 -19.68 3.17 -31.48
C PRO A 504 -18.98 4.35 -32.16
N THR A 505 -19.31 4.64 -33.42
CA THR A 505 -18.77 5.79 -34.16
C THR A 505 -19.45 7.11 -33.84
N ALA A 506 -20.61 7.10 -33.18
CA ALA A 506 -21.40 8.29 -32.86
C ALA A 506 -20.92 9.02 -31.59
N HIS A 507 -20.08 8.39 -30.76
CA HIS A 507 -19.64 8.95 -29.48
C HIS A 507 -18.13 8.75 -29.31
N THR A 508 -17.36 9.83 -29.35
CA THR A 508 -15.90 9.78 -29.23
C THR A 508 -15.41 10.66 -28.09
N VAL A 509 -14.37 10.20 -27.39
CA VAL A 509 -13.66 10.96 -26.37
C VAL A 509 -12.17 10.82 -26.58
N THR A 510 -11.47 11.95 -26.55
CA THR A 510 -10.02 11.99 -26.70
C THR A 510 -9.43 12.85 -25.60
N ILE A 511 -8.47 12.31 -24.84
CA ILE A 511 -7.73 13.07 -23.84
C ILE A 511 -6.66 13.88 -24.57
N THR A 512 -6.77 15.21 -24.53
CA THR A 512 -5.81 16.12 -25.19
C THR A 512 -4.69 16.55 -24.26
N GLN A 513 -4.92 16.50 -22.94
CA GLN A 513 -3.90 16.80 -21.94
C GLN A 513 -4.15 15.97 -20.67
N TYR A 514 -3.12 15.33 -20.16
CA TYR A 514 -3.16 14.57 -18.92
C TYR A 514 -2.08 15.05 -17.96
N GLN A 515 -2.48 15.66 -16.84
CA GLN A 515 -1.59 16.12 -15.78
C GLN A 515 -2.19 15.79 -14.40
N PRO A 516 -1.37 15.67 -13.34
CA PRO A 516 -1.85 15.29 -12.01
C PRO A 516 -2.98 16.16 -11.45
N HIS A 517 -3.04 17.45 -11.84
CA HIS A 517 -4.01 18.42 -11.35
C HIS A 517 -4.96 18.96 -12.44
N ARG A 518 -4.82 18.49 -13.69
CA ARG A 518 -5.61 18.95 -14.84
C ARG A 518 -5.73 17.87 -15.90
N ILE A 519 -6.95 17.58 -16.33
CA ILE A 519 -7.24 16.66 -17.44
C ILE A 519 -8.12 17.42 -18.44
N GLU A 520 -7.71 17.43 -19.70
CA GLU A 520 -8.50 18.01 -20.79
C GLU A 520 -8.91 16.94 -21.78
N LEU A 521 -10.18 17.00 -22.18
CA LEU A 521 -10.79 16.07 -23.12
C LEU A 521 -11.57 16.83 -24.17
N VAL A 522 -11.55 16.30 -25.39
CA VAL A 522 -12.50 16.64 -26.45
C VAL A 522 -13.49 15.49 -26.56
N THR A 523 -14.77 15.82 -26.49
CA THR A 523 -15.87 14.86 -26.62
C THR A 523 -16.73 15.21 -27.82
N HIS A 524 -17.25 14.21 -28.51
CA HIS A 524 -18.31 14.34 -29.50
C HIS A 524 -19.38 13.29 -29.23
N THR A 525 -20.64 13.71 -29.10
CA THR A 525 -21.77 12.79 -28.91
C THR A 525 -22.99 13.26 -29.70
N GLU A 526 -23.72 12.36 -30.35
CA GLU A 526 -24.98 12.73 -31.06
C GLU A 526 -26.16 12.97 -30.09
N THR A 527 -26.11 12.32 -28.93
CA THR A 527 -27.13 12.42 -27.87
C THR A 527 -26.46 12.76 -26.55
N ASP A 528 -27.25 13.11 -25.55
CA ASP A 528 -26.75 13.21 -24.19
C ASP A 528 -26.25 11.84 -23.71
N ARG A 529 -25.03 11.79 -23.18
CA ARG A 529 -24.34 10.56 -22.78
C ARG A 529 -23.62 10.71 -21.47
N PHE A 530 -23.53 9.61 -20.73
CA PHE A 530 -22.76 9.56 -19.50
C PHE A 530 -21.33 9.12 -19.81
N LEU A 531 -20.37 9.98 -19.47
CA LEU A 531 -18.95 9.75 -19.61
C LEU A 531 -18.40 9.19 -18.30
N VAL A 532 -17.72 8.05 -18.38
CA VAL A 532 -16.91 7.50 -17.29
C VAL A 532 -15.44 7.82 -17.57
N LEU A 533 -14.71 8.26 -16.55
CA LEU A 533 -13.26 8.38 -16.58
C LEU A 533 -12.67 7.39 -15.58
N SER A 534 -11.74 6.55 -16.04
CA SER A 534 -10.92 5.68 -15.20
C SER A 534 -9.95 6.52 -14.36
N GLU A 535 -10.49 7.25 -13.40
CA GLU A 535 -9.81 8.28 -12.65
C GLU A 535 -10.45 8.37 -11.26
N ILE A 536 -9.65 8.28 -10.19
CA ILE A 536 -10.21 8.11 -8.84
C ILE A 536 -11.00 9.34 -8.39
N TYR A 537 -12.28 9.17 -8.07
CA TYR A 537 -13.14 10.21 -7.51
C TYR A 537 -12.62 10.66 -6.15
N TYR A 538 -12.39 11.96 -6.02
CA TYR A 538 -11.94 12.58 -4.78
C TYR A 538 -12.49 14.00 -4.67
N ALA A 539 -12.77 14.43 -3.44
CA ALA A 539 -13.26 15.78 -3.17
C ALA A 539 -12.19 16.83 -3.56
N GLY A 540 -12.61 17.87 -4.30
CA GLY A 540 -11.72 18.93 -4.78
C GLY A 540 -11.51 18.92 -6.29
N TRP A 541 -11.86 17.84 -7.00
CA TRP A 541 -11.96 17.89 -8.46
C TRP A 541 -13.19 18.70 -8.89
N GLU A 542 -12.99 19.57 -9.87
CA GLU A 542 -14.04 20.35 -10.52
C GLU A 542 -14.01 20.08 -12.02
N ALA A 543 -15.17 19.82 -12.61
CA ALA A 543 -15.33 19.68 -14.05
C ALA A 543 -16.00 20.91 -14.65
N ARG A 544 -15.57 21.29 -15.84
CA ARG A 544 -16.17 22.37 -16.62
C ARG A 544 -16.27 21.99 -18.09
N LEU A 545 -17.44 22.20 -18.68
CA LEU A 545 -17.73 22.03 -20.10
C LEU A 545 -17.88 23.41 -20.72
N ALA A 546 -17.01 23.75 -21.68
CA ALA A 546 -16.98 25.10 -22.27
C ALA A 546 -17.02 26.23 -21.22
N GLY A 547 -16.29 26.05 -20.10
CA GLY A 547 -16.21 27.01 -19.00
C GLY A 547 -17.33 26.92 -17.94
N LYS A 548 -18.46 26.27 -18.23
CA LYS A 548 -19.57 26.08 -17.28
C LYS A 548 -19.33 24.86 -16.39
N ARG A 549 -19.60 24.99 -15.08
CA ARG A 549 -19.38 23.90 -14.12
C ARG A 549 -20.36 22.74 -14.34
N LEU A 550 -19.83 21.52 -14.37
CA LEU A 550 -20.62 20.28 -14.39
C LEU A 550 -20.53 19.54 -13.05
N PRO A 551 -21.60 18.86 -12.62
CA PRO A 551 -21.54 17.95 -11.48
C PRO A 551 -20.70 16.72 -11.82
N LEU A 552 -19.76 16.39 -10.94
CA LEU A 552 -19.05 15.11 -10.92
C LEU A 552 -19.83 14.10 -10.08
N TYR A 553 -19.92 12.88 -10.59
CA TYR A 553 -20.49 11.72 -9.94
C TYR A 553 -19.37 10.76 -9.57
N ARG A 554 -19.52 10.09 -8.43
CA ARG A 554 -18.74 8.89 -8.15
C ARG A 554 -19.42 7.74 -8.87
N THR A 555 -18.64 7.06 -9.68
CA THR A 555 -19.10 6.05 -10.62
C THR A 555 -18.26 4.80 -10.42
N ASP A 556 -18.85 3.62 -10.62
CA ASP A 556 -18.18 2.32 -10.55
C ASP A 556 -17.28 2.22 -9.30
N HIS A 557 -17.91 2.50 -8.16
CA HIS A 557 -17.34 2.52 -6.80
C HIS A 557 -16.33 3.63 -6.50
N ALA A 558 -15.37 3.88 -7.39
CA ALA A 558 -14.23 4.76 -7.13
C ALA A 558 -13.89 5.71 -8.29
N LEU A 559 -14.51 5.60 -9.45
CA LEU A 559 -14.22 6.38 -10.65
C LEU A 559 -15.03 7.69 -10.72
N ARG A 560 -14.69 8.56 -11.67
CA ARG A 560 -15.40 9.82 -11.94
C ARG A 560 -16.35 9.62 -13.11
N GLY A 561 -17.58 10.12 -12.99
CA GLY A 561 -18.54 10.17 -14.09
C GLY A 561 -19.18 11.54 -14.26
N LEU A 562 -19.60 11.85 -15.49
CA LEU A 562 -20.24 13.12 -15.86
C LEU A 562 -21.30 12.92 -16.94
N MET A 563 -22.37 13.70 -16.86
CA MET A 563 -23.32 13.82 -17.96
C MET A 563 -22.79 14.83 -18.99
N ILE A 564 -22.66 14.40 -20.25
CA ILE A 564 -22.20 15.21 -21.37
C ILE A 564 -23.38 15.41 -22.33
N PRO A 565 -23.78 16.66 -22.60
CA PRO A 565 -24.84 16.94 -23.57
C PRO A 565 -24.37 16.64 -24.99
N SER A 566 -25.32 16.40 -25.89
CA SER A 566 -25.04 16.24 -27.33
C SER A 566 -24.18 17.40 -27.91
N GLY A 567 -23.41 17.08 -28.94
CA GLY A 567 -22.50 17.97 -29.65
C GLY A 567 -21.01 17.73 -29.34
N THR A 568 -20.18 18.60 -29.90
CA THR A 568 -18.74 18.59 -29.67
C THR A 568 -18.37 19.57 -28.56
N HIS A 569 -17.70 19.10 -27.52
CA HIS A 569 -17.37 19.90 -26.35
C HIS A 569 -15.91 19.76 -25.93
N ARG A 570 -15.38 20.81 -25.30
CA ARG A 570 -14.14 20.74 -24.53
C ARG A 570 -14.47 20.62 -23.05
N LEU A 571 -14.06 19.51 -22.45
CA LEU A 571 -14.20 19.21 -21.05
C LEU A 571 -12.85 19.41 -20.35
N SER A 572 -12.84 20.21 -19.28
CA SER A 572 -11.67 20.38 -18.42
C SER A 572 -11.99 19.92 -17.01
N LEU A 573 -11.22 19.00 -16.46
CA LEU A 573 -11.21 18.66 -15.05
C LEU A 573 -9.98 19.29 -14.39
N SER A 574 -10.17 19.94 -13.25
CA SER A 574 -9.06 20.55 -12.50
C SER A 574 -9.19 20.23 -11.02
N TYR A 575 -8.07 19.90 -10.38
CA TYR A 575 -8.03 19.68 -8.94
C TYR A 575 -7.83 20.99 -8.20
N ARG A 576 -8.86 21.45 -7.49
CA ARG A 576 -8.92 22.72 -6.74
C ARG A 576 -9.51 22.49 -5.35
N PRO A 577 -8.78 21.81 -4.44
CA PRO A 577 -9.28 21.57 -3.09
C PRO A 577 -9.47 22.88 -2.33
N LYS A 578 -10.61 23.02 -1.66
CA LYS A 578 -10.92 24.22 -0.84
C LYS A 578 -9.95 24.35 0.33
N ASP A 579 -9.56 23.23 0.93
CA ASP A 579 -8.71 23.18 2.12
C ASP A 579 -7.30 23.71 1.88
N TRP A 580 -6.80 23.58 0.66
CA TRP A 580 -5.51 24.19 0.28
C TRP A 580 -5.58 25.72 0.34
N ARG A 581 -6.68 26.31 -0.13
CA ARG A 581 -6.86 27.77 -0.12
C ARG A 581 -7.03 28.29 1.30
N THR A 582 -7.82 27.60 2.13
CA THR A 582 -8.00 27.98 3.54
C THR A 582 -6.69 27.85 4.31
N GLY A 583 -5.90 26.80 4.04
CA GLY A 583 -4.55 26.63 4.61
C GLY A 583 -3.61 27.78 4.28
N ILE A 584 -3.55 28.21 3.01
CA ILE A 584 -2.75 29.38 2.60
C ILE A 584 -3.23 30.66 3.30
N ILE A 585 -4.55 30.90 3.37
CA ILE A 585 -5.11 32.09 4.03
C ILE A 585 -4.75 32.08 5.52
N ALA A 586 -4.94 30.96 6.21
CA ALA A 586 -4.58 30.82 7.62
C ALA A 586 -3.08 31.04 7.85
N TRP A 587 -2.22 30.51 6.98
CA TRP A 587 -0.78 30.74 7.01
C TRP A 587 -0.44 32.23 6.81
N MET A 588 -1.05 32.90 5.83
CA MET A 588 -0.84 34.35 5.60
C MET A 588 -1.28 35.19 6.81
N ILE A 589 -2.44 34.88 7.41
CA ILE A 589 -2.91 35.54 8.63
C ILE A 589 -1.92 35.32 9.77
N GLY A 590 -1.44 34.08 9.96
CA GLY A 590 -0.42 33.76 10.95
C GLY A 590 0.88 34.55 10.74
N MET A 591 1.36 34.64 9.49
CA MET A 591 2.55 35.42 9.13
C MET A 591 2.36 36.92 9.40
N LEU A 592 1.20 37.48 9.03
CA LEU A 592 0.87 38.88 9.32
C LEU A 592 0.77 39.14 10.82
N ALA A 593 0.22 38.22 11.61
CA ALA A 593 0.18 38.33 13.05
C ALA A 593 1.60 38.31 13.67
N VAL A 594 2.47 37.41 13.21
CA VAL A 594 3.88 37.36 13.65
C VAL A 594 4.61 38.66 13.30
N LEU A 595 4.47 39.15 12.07
CA LEU A 595 5.03 40.44 11.63
C LEU A 595 4.49 41.60 12.47
N GLY A 596 3.17 41.63 12.71
CA GLY A 596 2.51 42.63 13.55
C GLY A 596 3.06 42.62 14.98
N CYS A 597 3.22 41.44 15.59
CA CYS A 597 3.84 41.28 16.90
C CYS A 597 5.31 41.75 16.91
N GLN A 598 6.08 41.48 15.86
CA GLN A 598 7.46 41.95 15.75
C GLN A 598 7.56 43.48 15.61
N VAL A 599 6.71 44.09 14.78
CA VAL A 599 6.62 45.55 14.60
C VAL A 599 6.17 46.21 15.91
N PHE A 600 5.16 45.65 16.56
CA PHE A 600 4.68 46.14 17.86
C PHE A 600 5.78 46.04 18.94
N ALA A 601 6.46 44.89 19.05
CA ALA A 601 7.58 44.72 19.96
C ALA A 601 8.74 45.68 19.65
N TRP A 602 9.02 45.95 18.37
CA TRP A 602 10.01 46.94 17.95
C TRP A 602 9.61 48.37 18.37
N HIS A 603 8.35 48.75 18.20
CA HIS A 603 7.84 50.05 18.65
C HIS A 603 7.89 50.22 20.17
N LEU A 604 7.55 49.17 20.94
CA LEU A 604 7.69 49.18 22.39
C LEU A 604 9.16 49.36 22.79
N ARG A 605 10.08 48.60 22.18
CA ARG A 605 11.53 48.74 22.42
C ARG A 605 12.07 50.13 22.05
N LYS A 606 11.51 50.78 21.03
CA LYS A 606 11.88 52.14 20.62
C LYS A 606 11.38 53.20 21.60
N LYS A 607 10.17 53.04 22.17
CA LYS A 607 9.64 53.91 23.24
C LYS A 607 10.37 53.74 24.58
N SER A 608 10.89 52.55 24.87
CA SER A 608 11.63 52.26 26.10
C SER A 608 13.11 52.68 26.09
N ARG A 609 13.61 53.31 25.01
CA ARG A 609 14.93 53.96 25.04
C ARG A 609 14.80 55.33 25.73
N PRO A 610 15.36 55.54 26.93
CA PRO A 610 15.31 56.85 27.57
C PRO A 610 16.06 57.86 26.69
N ALA A 611 15.46 59.04 26.50
CA ALA A 611 16.14 60.20 25.96
C ALA A 611 17.30 60.53 26.90
N GLN A 612 18.53 60.21 26.52
CA GLN A 612 19.70 60.80 27.17
C GLN A 612 19.60 62.32 26.98
N SER A 613 19.53 62.98 28.13
CA SER A 613 19.32 64.41 28.33
C SER A 613 20.33 65.27 27.57
N ARG A 614 19.84 66.06 26.61
CA ARG A 614 20.41 67.37 26.28
C ARG A 614 20.02 68.37 27.39
N PHE A 615 20.74 68.29 28.50
CA PHE A 615 20.92 69.28 29.58
C PHE A 615 22.15 68.70 30.32
N GLY A 616 23.38 69.21 30.25
CA GLY A 616 23.85 70.58 30.09
C GLY A 616 24.24 71.10 31.48
N LEU A 617 25.54 71.20 31.77
CA LEU A 617 26.22 72.38 32.36
C LEU A 617 27.59 72.04 32.99
N ARG A 618 28.60 72.78 32.53
CA ARG A 618 29.66 73.49 33.28
C ARG A 618 30.28 72.87 34.54
N GLY A 619 31.61 72.90 34.57
CA GLY A 619 32.37 73.13 35.82
C GLY A 619 33.81 72.67 35.79
N ASN A 620 34.74 73.57 35.44
CA ASN A 620 36.17 73.46 35.72
C ASN A 620 36.46 73.70 37.23
N PHE A 621 37.72 73.48 37.62
CA PHE A 621 38.40 73.71 38.91
C PHE A 621 38.31 72.49 39.86
N THR A 622 39.40 71.92 40.38
CA THR A 622 40.82 72.30 40.55
C THR A 622 41.66 71.03 40.66
#